data_AF-A0A090RUM7-F1
#
_entry.id   AF-A0A090RUM7-F1
#
_cell.length_a   1.000
_cell.length_b   1.000
_cell.length_c   1.000
_cell.angle_alpha   90.00
_cell.angle_beta   90.00
_cell.angle_gamma   90.00
#
_symmetry.space_group_name_H-M   'P 1'
#
loop_
_entity.id
_entity.type
_entity.pdbx_description
1 polymer ?
#
loop_
_entity_poly.entity_id
_entity_poly.type
_entity_poly.pdbx_seq_one_letter_code
_entity_poly.pdbx_strand_id
1 'polypeptide(L)'
;MHSGHPFTQELEDQIIADLNDTRIKKRGLSLSGGDPLHPANVAAVLKLVQRVKAECVGKDIWLWSGYLLSELTPEQKQVVDLVDVLVDGKFEKDLADPELEWRGSANQVIHHFTDL
;
A
#
# COMPACT_ATOMS: atom_id res chain seq x y z
N MET A 1 -16.35 18.84 0.39
CA MET A 1 -15.09 18.70 1.15
C MET A 1 -14.08 18.06 0.20
N HIS A 2 -13.10 18.82 -0.32
CA HIS A 2 -11.97 18.24 -1.05
C HIS A 2 -10.74 18.40 -0.16
N SER A 3 -10.59 17.47 0.78
CA SER A 3 -9.41 17.38 1.62
C SER A 3 -8.36 16.55 0.86
N GLY A 4 -7.12 17.03 0.80
CA GLY A 4 -6.01 16.35 0.12
C GLY A 4 -5.24 17.28 -0.83
N HIS A 5 -4.05 16.84 -1.24
CA HIS A 5 -3.24 17.49 -2.27
C HIS A 5 -3.14 16.57 -3.48
N PRO A 6 -3.07 17.12 -4.71
CA PRO A 6 -2.77 16.31 -5.89
C PRO A 6 -1.49 15.50 -5.69
N PHE A 7 -1.52 14.24 -6.10
CA PHE A 7 -0.31 13.42 -6.15
C PHE A 7 0.51 13.86 -7.36
N THR A 8 1.61 14.59 -7.12
CA THR A 8 2.47 15.13 -8.16
C THR A 8 3.81 14.38 -8.25
N GLN A 9 4.56 14.63 -9.31
CA GLN A 9 5.90 14.08 -9.49
C GLN A 9 6.83 14.49 -8.34
N GLU A 10 6.72 15.73 -7.86
CA GLU A 10 7.55 16.25 -6.76
C GLU A 10 7.27 15.49 -5.45
N LEU A 11 6.01 15.12 -5.21
CA LEU A 11 5.65 14.32 -4.05
C LEU A 11 6.16 12.88 -4.18
N GLU A 12 6.06 12.29 -5.37
CA GLU A 12 6.62 10.97 -5.68
C GLU A 12 8.14 10.95 -5.45
N ASP A 13 8.86 11.97 -5.93
CA ASP A 13 10.31 12.12 -5.73
C ASP A 13 10.68 12.31 -4.25
N GLN A 14 9.87 13.07 -3.50
CA GLN A 14 10.07 13.24 -2.07
C GLN A 14 9.91 11.91 -1.32
N ILE A 15 8.93 11.08 -1.68
CA ILE A 15 8.74 9.75 -1.08
C ILE A 15 9.99 8.88 -1.29
N ILE A 16 10.53 8.85 -2.52
CA ILE A 16 11.75 8.08 -2.83
C ILE A 16 12.95 8.60 -2.03
N ALA A 17 13.14 9.92 -1.99
CA ALA A 17 14.21 10.55 -1.22
C ALA A 17 14.09 10.21 0.27
N ASP A 18 12.88 10.27 0.82
CA ASP A 18 12.61 9.94 2.22
C ASP A 18 12.90 8.46 2.51
N LEU A 19 12.47 7.54 1.66
CA LEU A 19 12.73 6.11 1.83
C LEU A 19 14.23 5.78 1.84
N ASN A 20 15.01 6.53 1.07
CA ASN A 20 16.47 6.39 0.96
C ASN A 20 17.26 7.22 2.00
N ASP A 21 16.61 8.05 2.82
CA ASP A 21 17.29 8.83 3.84
C ASP A 21 17.90 7.91 4.93
N THR A 22 19.23 7.86 4.98
CA THR A 22 19.99 7.04 5.91
C THR A 22 20.06 7.63 7.32
N ARG A 23 19.73 8.92 7.49
CA ARG A 23 19.70 9.58 8.80
C ARG A 23 18.55 9.07 9.66
N ILE A 24 17.44 8.70 9.01
CA ILE A 24 16.25 8.12 9.65
C ILE A 24 15.90 6.85 8.90
N LYS A 25 16.33 5.70 9.42
CA LYS A 25 16.07 4.40 8.81
C LYS A 25 14.56 4.11 8.78
N LYS A 26 13.98 4.13 7.58
CA LYS A 26 12.61 3.67 7.31
C LYS A 26 12.64 2.19 6.92
N ARG A 27 11.68 1.39 7.40
CA ARG A 27 11.54 -0.02 6.97
C ARG A 27 11.08 -0.10 5.52
N GLY A 28 10.07 0.67 5.17
CA GLY A 28 9.53 0.71 3.82
C GLY A 28 8.34 1.65 3.67
N LEU A 29 7.47 1.35 2.72
CA LEU A 29 6.31 2.15 2.33
C LEU A 29 5.01 1.47 2.73
N SER A 30 4.12 2.20 3.39
CA SER A 30 2.75 1.75 3.67
C SER A 30 1.75 2.56 2.83
N LEU A 31 1.00 1.86 1.98
CA LEU A 31 -0.09 2.41 1.17
C LEU A 31 -1.43 2.15 1.87
N SER A 32 -2.05 3.20 2.39
CA SER A 32 -3.30 3.13 3.17
C SER A 32 -4.14 4.41 3.02
N GLY A 33 -5.33 4.45 3.63
CA GLY A 33 -6.22 5.62 3.64
C GLY A 33 -7.46 5.41 2.78
N GLY A 34 -7.66 6.23 1.74
CA GLY A 34 -8.53 5.82 0.63
C GLY A 34 -8.02 4.51 0.00
N ASP A 35 -8.77 3.92 -0.94
CA ASP A 35 -8.34 2.64 -1.52
C ASP A 35 -7.25 2.85 -2.58
N PRO A 36 -6.00 2.37 -2.39
CA PRO A 36 -4.95 2.54 -3.39
C PRO A 36 -5.22 1.75 -4.66
N LEU A 37 -6.03 0.68 -4.58
CA LEU A 37 -6.49 -0.11 -5.72
C LEU A 37 -7.76 0.45 -6.36
N HIS A 38 -8.31 1.58 -5.89
CA HIS A 38 -9.41 2.24 -6.60
C HIS A 38 -8.99 2.52 -8.06
N PRO A 39 -9.83 2.27 -9.07
CA PRO A 39 -9.44 2.38 -10.49
C PRO A 39 -8.78 3.70 -10.89
N ALA A 40 -9.20 4.81 -10.27
CA ALA A 40 -8.59 6.14 -10.51
C ALA A 40 -7.16 6.28 -9.95
N ASN A 41 -6.77 5.45 -8.99
CA ASN A 41 -5.49 5.50 -8.28
C ASN A 41 -4.48 4.48 -8.83
N VAL A 42 -4.95 3.35 -9.37
CA VAL A 42 -4.12 2.19 -9.79
C VAL A 42 -2.91 2.62 -10.62
N ALA A 43 -3.09 3.48 -11.63
CA ALA A 43 -1.99 3.90 -12.50
C ALA A 43 -0.88 4.65 -11.75
N ALA A 44 -1.25 5.58 -10.86
CA ALA A 44 -0.28 6.35 -10.07
C ALA A 44 0.39 5.48 -8.99
N VAL A 45 -0.39 4.60 -8.35
CA VAL A 45 0.13 3.67 -7.34
C VAL A 45 1.09 2.67 -7.98
N LEU A 46 0.75 2.12 -9.15
CA LEU A 46 1.62 1.21 -9.90
C LEU A 46 2.96 1.87 -10.21
N LYS A 47 2.93 3.10 -10.70
CA LYS A 47 4.16 3.88 -10.99
C LYS A 47 5.01 4.06 -9.72
N LEU A 48 4.39 4.42 -8.60
CA LEU A 48 5.11 4.60 -7.33
C LEU A 48 5.74 3.30 -6.84
N VAL A 49 5.01 2.18 -6.81
CA VAL A 49 5.57 0.91 -6.31
C VAL A 49 6.70 0.38 -7.20
N GLN A 50 6.61 0.58 -8.52
CA GLN A 50 7.70 0.26 -9.44
C GLN A 50 8.96 1.06 -9.12
N ARG A 51 8.83 2.36 -8.85
CA ARG A 51 9.95 3.21 -8.45
C ARG A 51 10.55 2.80 -7.11
N VAL A 52 9.71 2.51 -6.11
CA VAL A 52 10.20 2.06 -4.79
C VAL A 52 11.00 0.77 -4.92
N LYS A 53 10.50 -0.23 -5.67
CA LYS A 53 11.25 -1.48 -5.89
C LYS A 53 12.57 -1.27 -6.65
N ALA A 54 12.62 -0.32 -7.57
CA ALA A 54 13.82 -0.02 -8.35
C ALA A 54 14.85 0.84 -7.60
N GLU A 55 14.40 1.83 -6.83
CA GLU A 55 15.24 2.91 -6.28
C GLU A 55 15.48 2.77 -4.77
N CYS A 56 14.67 2.00 -4.04
CA CYS A 56 14.72 1.88 -2.59
C CYS A 56 15.03 0.44 -2.16
N VAL A 57 16.31 0.05 -2.28
CA VAL A 57 16.76 -1.32 -1.99
C VAL A 57 16.47 -1.72 -0.54
N GLY A 58 15.88 -2.91 -0.37
CA GLY A 58 15.58 -3.48 0.94
C GLY A 58 14.40 -2.84 1.67
N LYS A 59 13.56 -2.06 0.96
CA LYS A 59 12.30 -1.52 1.50
C LYS A 59 11.13 -2.44 1.17
N ASP A 60 10.33 -2.73 2.19
CA ASP A 60 9.07 -3.45 2.02
C ASP A 60 7.93 -2.50 1.64
N ILE A 61 6.92 -3.02 0.94
CA ILE A 61 5.72 -2.30 0.56
C ILE A 61 4.53 -3.02 1.16
N TRP A 62 3.78 -2.32 2.00
CA TRP A 62 2.53 -2.79 2.58
C TRP A 62 1.36 -2.07 1.93
N LEU A 63 0.29 -2.80 1.68
CA LEU A 63 -0.89 -2.30 1.01
C LEU A 63 -2.16 -2.71 1.76
N TRP A 64 -2.97 -1.74 2.16
CA TRP A 64 -4.32 -1.99 2.68
C TRP A 64 -5.35 -1.66 1.61
N SER A 65 -6.28 -2.56 1.35
CA SER A 65 -7.35 -2.38 0.37
C SER A 65 -8.68 -2.95 0.88
N GLY A 66 -9.78 -2.32 0.48
CA GLY A 66 -11.13 -2.82 0.73
C GLY A 66 -11.59 -3.86 -0.29
N TYR A 67 -10.85 -4.06 -1.38
CA TYR A 67 -11.07 -5.14 -2.33
C TYR A 67 -10.52 -6.45 -1.76
N LEU A 68 -11.07 -7.59 -2.20
CA LEU A 68 -10.51 -8.91 -1.91
C LEU A 68 -9.50 -9.29 -3.00
N LEU A 69 -8.43 -10.00 -2.63
CA LEU A 69 -7.40 -10.47 -3.57
C LEU A 69 -8.00 -11.26 -4.75
N SER A 70 -9.05 -12.05 -4.48
CA SER A 70 -9.76 -12.85 -5.49
C SER A 70 -10.55 -12.01 -6.50
N GLU A 71 -10.88 -10.76 -6.17
CA GLU A 71 -11.73 -9.87 -6.96
C GLU A 71 -10.93 -8.85 -7.78
N LEU A 72 -9.61 -8.84 -7.63
CA LEU A 72 -8.76 -7.85 -8.29
C LEU A 72 -8.75 -8.02 -9.82
N THR A 73 -8.88 -6.89 -10.52
CA THR A 73 -8.67 -6.82 -11.97
C THR A 73 -7.20 -7.07 -12.33
N PRO A 74 -6.88 -7.39 -13.59
CA PRO A 74 -5.50 -7.54 -14.03
C PRO A 74 -4.62 -6.31 -13.71
N GLU A 75 -5.15 -5.10 -13.85
CA GLU A 75 -4.43 -3.86 -13.57
C GLU A 75 -4.14 -3.68 -12.07
N GLN A 76 -5.10 -4.03 -11.21
CA GLN A 76 -4.89 -4.02 -9.76
C GLN A 76 -3.87 -5.08 -9.33
N LYS A 77 -3.90 -6.26 -9.96
CA LYS A 77 -2.94 -7.35 -9.69
C LYS A 77 -1.51 -6.93 -10.02
N GLN A 78 -1.28 -6.14 -11.06
CA GLN A 78 0.06 -5.59 -11.36
C GLN A 78 0.65 -4.78 -10.20
N VAL A 79 -0.19 -4.09 -9.42
CA VAL A 79 0.26 -3.40 -8.20
C VAL A 79 0.59 -4.42 -7.12
N VAL A 80 -0.31 -5.37 -6.88
CA VAL A 80 -0.15 -6.38 -5.82
C VAL A 80 1.05 -7.29 -6.05
N ASP A 81 1.39 -7.61 -7.29
CA ASP A 81 2.58 -8.40 -7.65
C ASP A 81 3.90 -7.70 -7.26
N LEU A 82 3.85 -6.40 -6.95
CA LEU A 82 5.00 -5.59 -6.55
C LEU A 82 4.99 -5.22 -5.06
N VAL A 83 4.01 -5.64 -4.28
CA VAL A 83 3.98 -5.41 -2.83
C VAL A 83 4.42 -6.64 -2.05
N ASP A 84 4.85 -6.45 -0.81
CA ASP A 84 5.33 -7.52 0.06
C ASP A 84 4.20 -8.06 0.95
N VAL A 85 3.30 -7.17 1.38
CA VAL A 85 2.11 -7.53 2.18
C VAL A 85 0.87 -6.84 1.65
N LEU A 86 -0.21 -7.60 1.45
CA LEU A 86 -1.55 -7.09 1.20
C LEU A 86 -2.45 -7.42 2.40
N VAL A 87 -3.15 -6.41 2.92
CA VAL A 87 -4.26 -6.59 3.85
C VAL A 87 -5.54 -6.27 3.09
N ASP A 88 -6.33 -7.30 2.79
CA ASP A 88 -7.51 -7.21 1.95
C ASP A 88 -8.82 -7.20 2.76
N GLY A 89 -9.92 -6.78 2.11
CA GLY A 89 -11.24 -6.73 2.72
C GLY A 89 -11.61 -5.40 3.37
N LYS A 90 -12.91 -5.06 3.29
CA LYS A 90 -13.46 -3.83 3.85
C LYS A 90 -13.37 -3.80 5.37
N PHE A 91 -13.08 -2.63 5.93
CA PHE A 91 -13.18 -2.43 7.36
C PHE A 91 -14.63 -2.55 7.84
N GLU A 92 -14.86 -3.46 8.79
CA GLU A 92 -16.16 -3.69 9.41
C GLU A 92 -16.10 -3.34 10.90
N LYS A 93 -16.82 -2.28 11.29
CA LYS A 93 -16.78 -1.74 12.66
C LYS A 93 -17.23 -2.76 13.71
N ASP A 94 -18.18 -3.62 13.39
CA ASP A 94 -18.70 -4.64 14.31
C ASP A 94 -17.70 -5.78 14.55
N LEU A 95 -16.70 -5.91 13.67
CA LEU A 95 -15.60 -6.86 13.77
C LEU A 95 -14.28 -6.19 14.15
N ALA A 96 -14.33 -4.91 14.54
CA ALA A 96 -13.15 -4.14 14.89
C ALA A 96 -12.66 -4.50 16.29
N ASP A 97 -11.38 -4.78 16.38
CA ASP A 97 -10.73 -5.14 17.63
C ASP A 97 -9.29 -4.58 17.63
N PRO A 98 -8.93 -3.71 18.60
CA PRO A 98 -7.59 -3.11 18.66
C PRO A 98 -6.47 -4.11 18.96
N GLU A 99 -6.78 -5.32 19.40
CA GLU A 99 -5.79 -6.39 19.61
C GLU A 99 -5.40 -7.09 18.30
N LEU A 100 -6.11 -6.82 17.19
CA LEU A 100 -5.78 -7.39 15.88
C LEU A 100 -4.50 -6.78 15.31
N GLU A 101 -3.51 -7.63 15.07
CA GLU A 101 -2.26 -7.21 14.45
C GLU A 101 -2.48 -6.80 12.98
N TRP A 102 -2.07 -5.58 12.65
CA TRP A 102 -1.98 -5.02 11.28
C TRP A 102 -3.28 -4.88 10.49
N ARG A 103 -4.43 -5.18 11.09
CA ARG A 103 -5.75 -5.06 10.46
C ARG A 103 -6.75 -4.39 11.39
N GLY A 104 -7.72 -3.70 10.82
CA GLY A 104 -8.73 -2.97 11.57
C GLY A 104 -9.91 -3.84 12.00
N SER A 105 -10.22 -4.90 11.25
CA SER A 105 -11.35 -5.79 11.53
C SER A 105 -11.06 -7.25 11.20
N ALA A 106 -11.71 -8.18 11.92
CA ALA A 106 -11.36 -9.61 11.89
C ALA A 106 -11.62 -10.31 10.54
N ASN A 107 -12.48 -9.73 9.69
CA ASN A 107 -12.75 -10.18 8.32
C ASN A 107 -11.62 -9.89 7.33
N GLN A 108 -10.69 -8.97 7.66
CA GLN A 108 -9.58 -8.63 6.76
C GLN A 108 -8.51 -9.72 6.80
N VAL A 109 -7.94 -10.07 5.64
CA VAL A 109 -6.93 -11.14 5.53
C VAL A 109 -5.58 -10.54 5.17
N ILE A 110 -4.53 -11.01 5.85
CA ILE A 110 -3.14 -10.60 5.59
C ILE A 110 -2.49 -11.65 4.68
N HIS A 111 -2.02 -11.20 3.53
CA HIS A 111 -1.31 -11.99 2.53
C HIS A 111 0.15 -11.55 2.50
N HIS A 112 1.07 -12.47 2.74
CA HIS A 112 2.52 -12.24 2.63
C HIS A 112 3.02 -12.84 1.32
N PHE A 113 3.65 -12.02 0.46
CA PHE A 113 4.18 -12.45 -0.84
C PHE A 113 5.69 -12.65 -0.85
N THR A 114 6.38 -12.08 0.13
CA THR A 114 7.82 -12.24 0.35
C THR A 114 8.07 -12.58 1.82
N ASP A 115 9.13 -13.37 2.07
CA ASP A 115 9.62 -13.59 3.43
C ASP A 115 10.31 -12.28 3.89
N LEU A 116 9.68 -11.59 4.84
CA LEU A 116 10.17 -10.34 5.45
C LEU A 116 11.37 -10.55 6.40
#